data_AF-W0TFL2-F1
#
_entry.id   AF-W0TFL2-F1
#
_cell.length_a   1.000
_cell.length_b   1.000
_cell.length_c   1.000
_cell.angle_alpha   90.00
_cell.angle_beta   90.00
_cell.angle_gamma   90.00
#
_symmetry.space_group_name_H-M   'P 1'
#
loop_
_entity.id
_entity.type
_entity.pdbx_description
1 polymer ?
#
loop_
_entity_poly.entity_id
_entity_poly.type
_entity_poly.pdbx_seq_one_letter_code
_entity_poly.pdbx_strand_id
1 'polypeptide(L)'
;MLRFSRSIKTLHTPTHFGDVSTRSNLMSKVKLLDEILSRVSYDRSVLYTPKYKRIPQLITSRDTVRMGTLIRNFTDNLTMDQAYNNAKQLDPQEKLGKVGLELFIDCNKNHITPLSAHLSVMLMEIYNRYDSNSGFLERMLDELAEVRSFLAANKFQLKDRADIDMLVDKLSFTQQDAATIKDVLYQLDYNLFSDDIVRVVKGNTMHDSIDLSKGWKYQAGILDSNDAYLRSLEIDKKKLVSISEPSLVLLFDGTLRDADKIQPSLHYAAKKRQSLLLIVNGDVKGDALTAITINNNKNRRDGNPSKVVILRYFDKDHNNIALQENYDLMKFCQLPEGLGSIYSPKFSDYVPSSASAKLYYGSIESIKATTGECFLYNPTVDMGDETKVNSLQTSVTVKIGGQSEFEIDQRRASIDNILNEILCHGLRDGFVPGHGIALAKAAHHISQLPLKEESLLARSVRNELLEALTQPMDKAIENKYACSRFARAKAISGTMEVVSFQHAVLPDSDTPTDTLTGGDVEPWTKLDQTLDNVSNFVKMITSCNAYITRIFEKPKRRD
;
A
#
# COMPACT_ATOMS: atom_id res chain seq x y z
N MET A 1 7.84 36.59 -48.14
CA MET A 1 7.90 36.28 -46.69
C MET A 1 6.69 35.41 -46.34
N LEU A 2 6.75 34.10 -46.62
CA LEU A 2 5.67 33.16 -46.30
C LEU A 2 6.06 32.43 -45.01
N ARG A 3 5.42 32.81 -43.89
CA ARG A 3 5.57 32.12 -42.61
C ARG A 3 4.97 30.72 -42.74
N PHE A 4 5.82 29.71 -42.84
CA PHE A 4 5.42 28.32 -42.63
C PHE A 4 5.08 28.12 -41.14
N SER A 5 3.82 28.25 -40.78
CA SER A 5 3.33 27.63 -39.54
C SER A 5 3.32 26.12 -39.76
N ARG A 6 4.27 25.40 -39.15
CA ARG A 6 4.21 23.94 -39.05
C ARG A 6 3.02 23.57 -38.16
N SER A 7 1.83 23.43 -38.74
CA SER A 7 0.74 22.72 -38.08
C SER A 7 1.12 21.25 -38.02
N ILE A 8 1.20 20.71 -36.81
CA ILE A 8 1.26 19.26 -36.59
C ILE A 8 0.09 18.65 -37.39
N LYS A 9 0.37 17.73 -38.32
CA LYS A 9 -0.67 16.91 -38.97
C LYS A 9 -1.21 15.91 -37.95
N THR A 10 -1.99 16.36 -36.98
CA THR A 10 -2.80 15.54 -36.05
C THR A 10 -4.27 15.64 -36.48
N LEU A 11 -4.61 15.09 -37.64
CA LEU A 11 -5.98 15.15 -38.18
C LEU A 11 -6.92 14.09 -37.56
N HIS A 12 -6.44 13.24 -36.64
CA HIS A 12 -7.20 12.11 -36.10
C HIS A 12 -7.09 11.92 -34.59
N THR A 13 -6.57 12.87 -33.81
CA THR A 13 -6.52 12.73 -32.34
C THR A 13 -7.88 13.13 -31.76
N PRO A 14 -8.68 12.18 -31.21
CA PRO A 14 -9.98 12.52 -30.64
C PRO A 14 -9.81 13.45 -29.45
N THR A 15 -10.56 14.55 -29.49
CA THR A 15 -10.67 15.51 -28.40
C THR A 15 -12.09 15.45 -27.87
N HIS A 16 -12.23 15.26 -26.57
CA HIS A 16 -13.52 15.17 -25.87
C HIS A 16 -13.60 16.33 -24.89
N PHE A 17 -14.71 17.07 -24.88
CA PHE A 17 -14.92 18.18 -23.96
C PHE A 17 -15.68 17.72 -22.73
N GLY A 18 -15.50 18.40 -21.59
CA GLY A 18 -16.02 18.01 -20.28
C GLY A 18 -17.53 18.20 -20.14
N ASP A 19 -18.32 17.47 -20.92
CA ASP A 19 -19.77 17.37 -20.80
C ASP A 19 -20.18 16.10 -20.02
N VAL A 20 -21.48 15.99 -19.70
CA VAL A 20 -22.05 14.85 -18.97
C VAL A 20 -21.76 13.52 -19.71
N SER A 21 -21.82 13.53 -21.05
CA SER A 21 -21.56 12.34 -21.86
C SER A 21 -20.11 11.85 -21.70
N THR A 22 -19.14 12.76 -21.80
CA THR A 22 -17.71 12.46 -21.64
C THR A 22 -17.39 11.96 -20.23
N ARG A 23 -17.97 12.58 -19.19
CA ARG A 23 -17.80 12.11 -17.80
C ARG A 23 -18.43 10.74 -17.58
N SER A 24 -19.60 10.48 -18.16
CA SER A 24 -20.23 9.14 -18.12
C SER A 24 -19.35 8.09 -18.80
N ASN A 25 -18.77 8.42 -19.95
CA ASN A 25 -17.84 7.54 -20.67
C ASN A 25 -16.57 7.25 -19.85
N LEU A 26 -15.97 8.26 -19.22
CA LEU A 26 -14.83 8.09 -18.30
C LEU A 26 -15.16 7.15 -17.14
N MET A 27 -16.35 7.27 -16.57
CA MET A 27 -16.77 6.44 -15.44
C MET A 27 -17.17 5.01 -15.84
N SER A 28 -17.34 4.70 -17.13
CA SER A 28 -17.90 3.41 -17.57
C SER A 28 -17.15 2.18 -17.06
N LYS A 29 -15.81 2.19 -17.06
CA LYS A 29 -15.01 1.06 -16.55
C LYS A 29 -14.84 1.10 -15.02
N VAL A 30 -14.94 2.28 -14.41
CA VAL A 30 -14.99 2.41 -12.93
C VAL A 30 -16.31 1.82 -12.41
N LYS A 31 -17.43 2.06 -13.10
CA LYS A 31 -18.73 1.43 -12.81
C LYS A 31 -18.69 -0.08 -12.95
N LEU A 32 -18.04 -0.60 -14.00
CA LEU A 32 -17.85 -2.04 -14.16
C LEU A 32 -17.00 -2.63 -13.02
N LEU A 33 -15.95 -1.93 -12.60
CA LEU A 33 -15.14 -2.33 -11.45
C LEU A 33 -15.96 -2.32 -10.15
N ASP A 34 -16.77 -1.27 -9.92
CA ASP A 34 -17.68 -1.18 -8.77
C ASP A 34 -18.69 -2.34 -8.75
N GLU A 35 -19.31 -2.68 -9.88
CA GLU A 35 -20.25 -3.80 -9.97
C GLU A 35 -19.59 -5.13 -9.59
N ILE A 36 -18.34 -5.34 -10.01
CA ILE A 36 -17.56 -6.52 -9.63
C ILE A 36 -17.26 -6.48 -8.12
N LEU A 37 -16.68 -5.41 -7.61
CA LEU A 37 -16.24 -5.34 -6.21
C LEU A 37 -17.42 -5.38 -5.24
N SER A 38 -18.48 -4.62 -5.49
CA SER A 38 -19.68 -4.56 -4.66
C SER A 38 -20.41 -5.90 -4.58
N ARG A 39 -20.37 -6.75 -5.62
CA ARG A 39 -20.96 -8.10 -5.60
C ARG A 39 -20.13 -9.12 -4.82
N VAL A 40 -18.83 -8.90 -4.72
CA VAL A 40 -17.90 -9.85 -4.08
C VAL A 40 -17.65 -9.51 -2.62
N SER A 41 -17.85 -8.24 -2.25
CA SER A 41 -17.67 -7.73 -0.89
C SER A 41 -18.54 -8.44 0.15
N TYR A 42 -18.11 -8.40 1.42
CA TYR A 42 -18.88 -8.84 2.58
C TYR A 42 -19.30 -10.31 2.51
N ASP A 43 -18.30 -11.20 2.56
CA ASP A 43 -18.42 -12.66 2.64
C ASP A 43 -18.94 -13.38 1.38
N ARG A 44 -18.96 -12.67 0.25
CA ARG A 44 -19.19 -13.29 -1.06
C ARG A 44 -17.89 -13.70 -1.74
N SER A 45 -18.05 -14.51 -2.78
CA SER A 45 -16.96 -15.05 -3.57
C SER A 45 -17.19 -14.83 -5.06
N VAL A 46 -16.10 -14.72 -5.82
CA VAL A 46 -16.10 -14.64 -7.27
C VAL A 46 -15.40 -15.83 -7.88
N LEU A 47 -15.93 -16.30 -9.00
CA LEU A 47 -15.27 -17.28 -9.83
C LEU A 47 -14.43 -16.55 -10.89
N TYR A 48 -13.11 -16.68 -10.81
CA TYR A 48 -12.17 -15.96 -11.69
C TYR A 48 -11.23 -16.93 -12.41
N THR A 49 -11.10 -16.78 -13.73
CA THR A 49 -10.16 -17.56 -14.54
C THR A 49 -9.00 -16.66 -15.01
N PRO A 50 -7.80 -16.80 -14.43
CA PRO A 50 -6.62 -16.09 -14.91
C PRO A 50 -6.22 -16.50 -16.33
N LYS A 51 -5.61 -15.57 -17.08
CA LYS A 51 -5.15 -15.79 -18.48
C LYS A 51 -4.34 -17.07 -18.69
N TYR A 52 -3.52 -17.46 -17.71
CA TYR A 52 -2.60 -18.61 -17.81
C TYR A 52 -3.10 -19.86 -17.09
N LYS A 53 -4.31 -19.85 -16.52
CA LYS A 53 -4.89 -21.02 -15.84
C LYS A 53 -6.12 -21.51 -16.59
N ARG A 54 -6.22 -22.84 -16.75
CA ARG A 54 -7.35 -23.49 -17.44
C ARG A 54 -8.57 -23.67 -16.53
N ILE A 55 -8.38 -23.67 -15.22
CA ILE A 55 -9.44 -23.94 -14.24
C ILE A 55 -9.76 -22.63 -13.52
N PRO A 56 -11.05 -22.25 -13.44
CA PRO A 56 -11.48 -21.10 -12.66
C PRO A 56 -11.15 -21.29 -11.17
N GLN A 57 -10.83 -20.20 -10.49
CA GLN A 57 -10.52 -20.17 -9.07
C GLN A 57 -11.62 -19.42 -8.31
N LEU A 58 -12.04 -19.96 -7.17
CA LEU A 58 -12.92 -19.25 -6.25
C LEU A 58 -12.06 -18.29 -5.41
N ILE A 59 -12.40 -17.00 -5.45
CA ILE A 59 -11.75 -15.94 -4.67
C ILE A 59 -12.81 -15.35 -3.74
N THR A 60 -12.56 -15.37 -2.44
CA THR A 60 -13.45 -14.76 -1.44
C THR A 60 -13.07 -13.30 -1.22
N SER A 61 -13.99 -12.45 -0.77
CA SER A 61 -13.68 -11.05 -0.42
C SER A 61 -12.64 -10.90 0.68
N ARG A 62 -12.53 -11.90 1.56
CA ARG A 62 -11.54 -11.91 2.64
C ARG A 62 -10.11 -12.20 2.13
N ASP A 63 -9.95 -12.74 0.92
CA ASP A 63 -8.64 -12.95 0.28
C ASP A 63 -8.18 -11.67 -0.44
N THR A 64 -7.65 -10.72 0.33
CA THR A 64 -7.24 -9.39 -0.16
C THR A 64 -6.17 -9.46 -1.25
N VAL A 65 -5.27 -10.44 -1.18
CA VAL A 65 -4.17 -10.60 -2.15
C VAL A 65 -4.66 -11.10 -3.50
N ARG A 66 -5.51 -12.14 -3.53
CA ARG A 66 -6.09 -12.60 -4.79
C ARG A 66 -7.09 -11.59 -5.34
N MET A 67 -7.79 -10.86 -4.48
CA MET A 67 -8.63 -9.74 -4.91
C MET A 67 -7.80 -8.65 -5.59
N GLY A 68 -6.69 -8.22 -4.97
CA GLY A 68 -5.77 -7.27 -5.58
C GLY A 68 -5.18 -7.76 -6.90
N THR A 69 -4.89 -9.06 -6.99
CA THR A 69 -4.42 -9.70 -8.24
C THR A 69 -5.50 -9.71 -9.32
N LEU A 70 -6.76 -9.96 -8.94
CA LEU A 70 -7.91 -9.89 -9.84
C LEU A 70 -8.08 -8.46 -10.38
N ILE A 71 -8.07 -7.45 -9.50
CA ILE A 71 -8.21 -6.03 -9.90
C ILE A 71 -7.08 -5.61 -10.85
N ARG A 72 -5.83 -6.02 -10.55
CA ARG A 72 -4.68 -5.75 -11.42
C ARG A 72 -4.86 -6.40 -12.80
N ASN A 73 -5.17 -7.70 -12.84
CA ASN A 73 -5.38 -8.40 -14.10
C ASN A 73 -6.56 -7.83 -14.90
N PHE A 74 -7.64 -7.43 -14.22
CA PHE A 74 -8.78 -6.76 -14.84
C PHE A 74 -8.33 -5.48 -15.55
N THR A 75 -7.55 -4.65 -14.87
CA THR A 75 -6.99 -3.39 -15.41
C THR A 75 -6.03 -3.64 -16.57
N ASP A 76 -5.11 -4.60 -16.42
CA ASP A 76 -4.12 -4.97 -17.44
C ASP A 76 -4.79 -5.49 -18.71
N ASN A 77 -5.82 -6.34 -18.54
CA ASN A 77 -6.56 -6.91 -19.66
C ASN A 77 -7.31 -5.83 -20.44
N LEU A 78 -7.98 -4.90 -19.76
CA LEU A 78 -8.64 -3.76 -20.41
C LEU A 78 -7.63 -2.89 -21.18
N THR A 79 -6.44 -2.70 -20.62
CA THR A 79 -5.36 -1.93 -21.24
C THR A 79 -4.82 -2.60 -22.49
N MET A 80 -4.58 -3.91 -22.45
CA MET A 80 -4.02 -4.67 -23.58
C MET A 80 -5.03 -4.85 -24.71
N ASP A 81 -6.29 -5.16 -24.40
CA ASP A 81 -7.34 -5.41 -25.38
C ASP A 81 -7.58 -4.20 -26.30
N GLN A 82 -7.52 -2.98 -25.75
CA GLN A 82 -7.62 -1.76 -26.55
C GLN A 82 -6.39 -1.51 -27.43
N ALA A 83 -5.18 -1.84 -26.98
CA ALA A 83 -3.96 -1.53 -27.73
C ALA A 83 -3.92 -2.17 -29.13
N TYR A 84 -4.53 -3.36 -29.28
CA TYR A 84 -4.52 -4.12 -30.54
C TYR A 84 -5.82 -4.00 -31.35
N ASN A 85 -6.90 -3.45 -30.77
CA ASN A 85 -8.21 -3.36 -31.40
C ASN A 85 -8.57 -1.92 -31.79
N ASN A 86 -8.42 -1.59 -33.08
CA ASN A 86 -8.67 -0.24 -33.59
C ASN A 86 -10.12 0.23 -33.38
N ALA A 87 -11.11 -0.66 -33.50
CA ALA A 87 -12.51 -0.31 -33.25
C ALA A 87 -12.74 0.15 -31.81
N LYS A 88 -12.14 -0.55 -30.83
CA LYS A 88 -12.19 -0.15 -29.41
C LYS A 88 -11.42 1.13 -29.11
N GLN A 89 -10.40 1.47 -29.92
CA GLN A 89 -9.68 2.73 -29.76
C GLN A 89 -10.46 3.94 -30.28
N LEU A 90 -11.36 3.73 -31.25
CA LEU A 90 -12.21 4.76 -31.83
C LEU A 90 -13.53 4.94 -31.05
N ASP A 91 -13.96 3.92 -30.31
CA ASP A 91 -15.12 4.01 -29.43
C ASP A 91 -14.82 4.91 -28.21
N PRO A 92 -15.52 6.06 -28.07
CA PRO A 92 -15.32 6.99 -26.96
C PRO A 92 -15.58 6.34 -25.59
N GLN A 93 -16.58 5.46 -25.47
CA GLN A 93 -16.93 4.84 -24.20
C GLN A 93 -15.81 3.91 -23.73
N GLU A 94 -15.31 3.07 -24.63
CA GLU A 94 -14.16 2.20 -24.34
C GLU A 94 -12.91 3.03 -24.03
N LYS A 95 -12.55 3.96 -24.92
CA LYS A 95 -11.30 4.71 -24.81
C LYS A 95 -11.24 5.60 -23.58
N LEU A 96 -12.30 6.39 -23.34
CA LEU A 96 -12.39 7.23 -22.16
C LEU A 96 -12.59 6.39 -20.90
N GLY A 97 -13.36 5.31 -20.96
CA GLY A 97 -13.54 4.41 -19.82
C GLY A 97 -12.21 3.86 -19.30
N LYS A 98 -11.29 3.52 -20.21
CA LYS A 98 -9.92 3.16 -19.83
C LYS A 98 -9.19 4.31 -19.13
N VAL A 99 -9.22 5.51 -19.71
CA VAL A 99 -8.56 6.70 -19.12
C VAL A 99 -9.11 6.98 -17.72
N GLY A 100 -10.43 6.94 -17.54
CA GLY A 100 -11.06 7.15 -16.25
C GLY A 100 -10.71 6.07 -15.23
N LEU A 101 -10.56 4.81 -15.66
CA LEU A 101 -10.08 3.73 -14.79
C LEU A 101 -8.63 3.91 -14.35
N GLU A 102 -7.71 4.23 -15.28
CA GLU A 102 -6.30 4.52 -14.93
C GLU A 102 -6.22 5.70 -13.95
N LEU A 103 -6.99 6.75 -14.22
CA LEU A 103 -7.09 7.94 -13.37
C LEU A 103 -7.61 7.61 -11.96
N PHE A 104 -8.63 6.75 -11.86
CA PHE A 104 -9.17 6.27 -10.59
C PHE A 104 -8.12 5.46 -9.81
N ILE A 105 -7.37 4.58 -10.47
CA ILE A 105 -6.35 3.74 -9.84
C ILE A 105 -5.20 4.59 -9.29
N ASP A 106 -4.76 5.58 -10.07
CA ASP A 106 -3.69 6.50 -9.69
C ASP A 106 -4.08 7.35 -8.49
N CYS A 107 -5.31 7.91 -8.48
CA CYS A 107 -5.84 8.65 -7.32
C CYS A 107 -5.92 7.80 -6.06
N ASN A 108 -6.28 6.53 -6.19
CA ASN A 108 -6.35 5.62 -5.07
C ASN A 108 -4.99 5.02 -4.68
N LYS A 109 -3.89 5.37 -5.35
CA LYS A 109 -2.52 4.89 -5.05
C LYS A 109 -2.41 3.37 -4.91
N ASN A 110 -3.17 2.62 -5.72
CA ASN A 110 -3.36 1.16 -5.62
C ASN A 110 -4.08 0.63 -4.36
N HIS A 111 -4.65 1.49 -3.50
CA HIS A 111 -5.57 1.12 -2.43
C HIS A 111 -7.01 1.13 -2.95
N ILE A 112 -7.35 0.12 -3.75
CA ILE A 112 -8.67 0.01 -4.38
C ILE A 112 -9.55 -0.85 -3.48
N THR A 113 -10.52 -0.21 -2.84
CA THR A 113 -11.52 -0.86 -2.00
C THR A 113 -12.90 -0.83 -2.67
N PRO A 114 -13.81 -1.74 -2.31
CA PRO A 114 -15.20 -1.67 -2.77
C PRO A 114 -15.85 -0.32 -2.45
N LEU A 115 -15.57 0.23 -1.27
CA LEU A 115 -16.04 1.55 -0.87
C LEU A 115 -15.51 2.66 -1.78
N SER A 116 -14.22 2.65 -2.12
CA SER A 116 -13.61 3.66 -2.99
C SER A 116 -14.26 3.71 -4.37
N ALA A 117 -14.55 2.55 -4.96
CA ALA A 117 -15.18 2.44 -6.28
C ALA A 117 -16.64 2.89 -6.20
N HIS A 118 -17.39 2.36 -5.23
CA HIS A 118 -18.81 2.64 -5.07
C HIS A 118 -19.09 4.12 -4.81
N LEU A 119 -18.39 4.72 -3.85
CA LEU A 119 -18.60 6.11 -3.49
C LEU A 119 -18.17 7.05 -4.64
N SER A 120 -17.08 6.72 -5.36
CA SER A 120 -16.67 7.49 -6.54
C SER A 120 -17.73 7.46 -7.64
N VAL A 121 -18.35 6.31 -7.90
CA VAL A 121 -19.45 6.18 -8.86
C VAL A 121 -20.65 7.01 -8.41
N MET A 122 -21.09 6.84 -7.15
CA MET A 122 -22.25 7.54 -6.59
C MET A 122 -22.08 9.06 -6.62
N LEU A 123 -20.96 9.59 -6.14
CA LEU A 123 -20.71 11.03 -6.11
C LEU A 123 -20.62 11.63 -7.52
N MET A 124 -20.06 10.89 -8.48
CA MET A 124 -20.04 11.33 -9.88
C MET A 124 -21.41 11.30 -10.54
N GLU A 125 -22.25 10.33 -10.22
CA GLU A 125 -23.64 10.29 -10.69
C GLU A 125 -24.48 11.42 -10.09
N ILE A 126 -24.30 11.70 -8.80
CA ILE A 126 -24.90 12.86 -8.13
C ILE A 126 -24.44 14.14 -8.83
N TYR A 127 -23.14 14.36 -8.98
CA TYR A 127 -22.61 15.55 -9.66
C TYR A 127 -23.18 15.72 -11.07
N ASN A 128 -23.25 14.65 -11.87
CA ASN A 128 -23.80 14.72 -13.23
C ASN A 128 -25.29 15.10 -13.26
N ARG A 129 -26.08 14.79 -12.22
CA ARG A 129 -27.48 15.24 -12.11
C ARG A 129 -27.60 16.75 -11.87
N TYR A 130 -26.59 17.35 -11.24
CA TYR A 130 -26.59 18.76 -10.84
C TYR A 130 -25.48 19.59 -11.52
N ASP A 131 -24.97 19.14 -12.68
CA ASP A 131 -23.83 19.76 -13.39
C ASP A 131 -24.04 21.25 -13.71
N SER A 132 -25.29 21.68 -13.89
CA SER A 132 -25.65 23.07 -14.13
C SER A 132 -25.52 23.98 -12.90
N ASN A 133 -25.36 23.42 -11.70
CA ASN A 133 -25.42 24.15 -10.45
C ASN A 133 -24.01 24.49 -9.97
N SER A 134 -23.59 25.74 -10.19
CA SER A 134 -22.31 26.27 -9.70
C SER A 134 -22.19 26.09 -8.19
N GLY A 135 -21.08 25.56 -7.70
CA GLY A 135 -20.85 25.38 -6.26
C GLY A 135 -21.38 24.05 -5.70
N PHE A 136 -22.07 23.21 -6.49
CA PHE A 136 -22.60 21.93 -5.99
C PHE A 136 -21.49 21.00 -5.50
N LEU A 137 -20.44 20.86 -6.31
CA LEU A 137 -19.30 19.99 -6.00
C LEU A 137 -18.57 20.45 -4.75
N GLU A 138 -18.26 21.75 -4.66
CA GLU A 138 -17.54 22.34 -3.54
C GLU A 138 -18.29 22.09 -2.23
N ARG A 139 -19.62 22.35 -2.22
CA ARG A 139 -20.47 22.09 -1.05
C ARG A 139 -20.53 20.62 -0.68
N MET A 140 -20.60 19.72 -1.66
CA MET A 140 -20.62 18.28 -1.42
C MET A 140 -19.31 17.79 -0.81
N LEU A 141 -18.17 18.29 -1.30
CA LEU A 141 -16.84 17.96 -0.76
C LEU A 141 -16.63 18.57 0.64
N ASP A 142 -17.17 19.76 0.90
CA ASP A 142 -17.11 20.39 2.23
C ASP A 142 -17.90 19.58 3.27
N GLU A 143 -19.12 19.12 2.95
CA GLU A 143 -19.91 18.26 3.84
C GLU A 143 -19.23 16.88 4.02
N LEU A 144 -18.58 16.33 2.98
CA LEU A 144 -17.79 15.11 3.10
C LEU A 144 -16.55 15.31 4.01
N ALA A 145 -15.96 16.50 4.05
CA ALA A 145 -14.90 16.83 5.00
C ALA A 145 -15.42 16.90 6.45
N GLU A 146 -16.66 17.38 6.66
CA GLU A 146 -17.32 17.33 7.98
C GLU A 146 -17.59 15.89 8.43
N VAL A 147 -17.99 15.00 7.51
CA VAL A 147 -18.11 13.57 7.78
C VAL A 147 -16.78 12.99 8.28
N ARG A 148 -15.67 13.27 7.58
CA ARG A 148 -14.34 12.82 8.01
C ARG A 148 -13.97 13.35 9.40
N SER A 149 -14.28 14.62 9.68
CA SER A 149 -14.02 15.26 10.97
C SER A 149 -14.82 14.59 12.11
N PHE A 150 -16.09 14.27 11.87
CA PHE A 150 -16.94 13.54 12.82
C PHE A 150 -16.38 12.15 13.11
N LEU A 151 -15.98 11.41 12.07
CA LEU A 151 -15.42 10.06 12.23
C LEU A 151 -14.09 10.08 12.98
N ALA A 152 -13.22 11.06 12.69
CA ALA A 152 -11.96 11.26 13.39
C ALA A 152 -12.15 11.50 14.90
N ALA A 153 -13.22 12.20 15.28
CA ALA A 153 -13.55 12.50 16.67
C ALA A 153 -14.19 11.33 17.41
N ASN A 154 -14.86 10.41 16.70
CA ASN A 154 -15.61 9.29 17.29
C ASN A 154 -14.90 7.93 17.19
N LYS A 155 -13.75 7.85 16.52
CA LYS A 155 -12.92 6.64 16.49
C LYS A 155 -12.59 6.16 17.92
N PHE A 156 -12.49 4.85 18.09
CA PHE A 156 -12.19 4.25 19.38
C PHE A 156 -10.83 3.54 19.36
N GLN A 157 -10.22 3.39 20.53
CA GLN A 157 -8.92 2.74 20.69
C GLN A 157 -9.08 1.45 21.45
N LEU A 158 -8.43 0.38 20.99
CA LEU A 158 -8.36 -0.89 21.69
C LEU A 158 -7.10 -0.91 22.56
N LYS A 159 -7.29 -0.97 23.89
CA LYS A 159 -6.18 -1.00 24.86
C LYS A 159 -6.09 -2.35 25.58
N ASP A 160 -7.23 -2.99 25.78
CA ASP A 160 -7.31 -4.23 26.54
C ASP A 160 -6.91 -5.42 25.67
N ARG A 161 -6.00 -6.25 26.19
CA ARG A 161 -5.47 -7.42 25.46
C ARG A 161 -6.57 -8.40 25.07
N ALA A 162 -7.56 -8.59 25.94
CA ALA A 162 -8.69 -9.48 25.70
C ALA A 162 -9.53 -9.04 24.49
N ASP A 163 -9.74 -7.73 24.32
CA ASP A 163 -10.48 -7.18 23.19
C ASP A 163 -9.71 -7.34 21.88
N ILE A 164 -8.39 -7.14 21.93
CA ILE A 164 -7.51 -7.35 20.77
C ILE A 164 -7.51 -8.83 20.38
N ASP A 165 -7.38 -9.73 21.34
CA ASP A 165 -7.43 -11.18 21.10
C ASP A 165 -8.77 -11.64 20.54
N MET A 166 -9.87 -11.09 21.04
CA MET A 166 -11.21 -11.35 20.52
C MET A 166 -11.32 -10.87 19.06
N LEU A 167 -10.80 -9.68 18.76
CA LEU A 167 -10.78 -9.17 17.39
C LEU A 167 -9.95 -10.07 16.47
N VAL A 168 -8.77 -10.53 16.92
CA VAL A 168 -7.93 -11.48 16.17
C VAL A 168 -8.69 -12.76 15.86
N ASP A 169 -9.45 -13.32 16.81
CA ASP A 169 -10.25 -14.52 16.58
C ASP A 169 -11.34 -14.31 15.52
N LYS A 170 -11.93 -13.11 15.44
CA LYS A 170 -12.97 -12.79 14.46
C LYS A 170 -12.41 -12.53 13.06
N LEU A 171 -11.22 -11.92 12.97
CA LEU A 171 -10.57 -11.60 11.71
C LEU A 171 -9.90 -12.82 11.06
N SER A 172 -9.41 -13.76 11.87
CA SER A 172 -8.64 -14.92 11.39
C SER A 172 -9.54 -15.96 10.71
N PHE A 173 -9.06 -16.55 9.62
CA PHE A 173 -9.79 -17.62 8.94
C PHE A 173 -9.77 -18.94 9.72
N THR A 174 -8.67 -19.21 10.42
CA THR A 174 -8.45 -20.46 11.15
C THR A 174 -7.98 -20.15 12.57
N GLN A 175 -8.25 -21.07 13.51
CA GLN A 175 -7.75 -20.98 14.88
C GLN A 175 -6.22 -21.02 14.94
N GLN A 176 -5.57 -21.72 14.00
CA GLN A 176 -4.12 -21.77 13.90
C GLN A 176 -3.53 -20.39 13.53
N ASP A 177 -4.14 -19.70 12.57
CA ASP A 177 -3.70 -18.34 12.19
C ASP A 177 -3.94 -17.36 13.35
N ALA A 178 -5.08 -17.46 14.03
CA ALA A 178 -5.38 -16.66 15.21
C ALA A 178 -4.32 -16.85 16.30
N ALA A 179 -3.98 -18.11 16.64
CA ALA A 179 -2.94 -18.42 17.61
C ALA A 179 -1.58 -17.82 17.21
N THR A 180 -1.20 -17.97 15.94
CA THR A 180 0.06 -17.40 15.43
C THR A 180 0.10 -15.88 15.56
N ILE A 181 -1.00 -15.19 15.24
CA ILE A 181 -1.12 -13.73 15.36
C ILE A 181 -1.03 -13.30 16.84
N LYS A 182 -1.71 -14.01 17.74
CA LYS A 182 -1.68 -13.74 19.19
C LYS A 182 -0.29 -13.93 19.78
N ASP A 183 0.43 -14.98 19.36
CA ASP A 183 1.81 -15.20 19.77
C ASP A 183 2.71 -14.03 19.35
N VAL A 184 2.55 -13.53 18.12
CA VAL A 184 3.28 -12.33 17.63
C VAL A 184 2.95 -11.10 18.47
N LEU A 185 1.67 -10.85 18.73
CA LEU A 185 1.25 -9.72 19.57
C LEU A 185 1.80 -9.83 20.99
N TYR A 186 1.81 -11.03 21.57
CA TYR A 186 2.40 -11.29 22.88
C TYR A 186 3.90 -10.97 22.91
N GLN A 187 4.67 -11.38 21.89
CA GLN A 187 6.10 -11.07 21.80
C GLN A 187 6.39 -9.56 21.66
N LEU A 188 5.42 -8.80 21.14
CA LEU A 188 5.51 -7.35 21.00
C LEU A 188 4.87 -6.59 22.16
N ASP A 189 4.38 -7.30 23.18
CA ASP A 189 3.59 -6.73 24.27
C ASP A 189 2.41 -5.86 23.77
N TYR A 190 1.79 -6.28 22.66
CA TYR A 190 0.70 -5.60 21.96
C TYR A 190 1.05 -4.21 21.42
N ASN A 191 2.34 -3.83 21.38
CA ASN A 191 2.82 -2.56 20.84
C ASN A 191 3.12 -2.66 19.33
N LEU A 192 2.09 -2.93 18.53
CA LEU A 192 2.19 -2.99 17.06
C LEU A 192 1.78 -1.65 16.43
N PHE A 193 2.71 -0.67 16.43
CA PHE A 193 2.43 0.69 15.91
C PHE A 193 3.15 1.01 14.59
N SER A 194 3.89 0.06 14.03
CA SER A 194 4.54 0.21 12.72
C SER A 194 4.44 -1.12 11.96
N ASP A 195 4.12 -1.02 10.68
CA ASP A 195 3.96 -2.09 9.71
C ASP A 195 5.29 -2.81 9.39
N ASP A 196 6.41 -2.28 9.87
CA ASP A 196 7.71 -2.90 9.70
C ASP A 196 8.08 -3.90 10.80
N ILE A 197 7.42 -3.79 11.96
CA ILE A 197 7.76 -4.57 13.15
C ILE A 197 7.57 -6.06 12.85
N VAL A 198 6.56 -6.41 12.05
CA VAL A 198 6.21 -7.79 11.74
C VAL A 198 6.45 -8.12 10.28
N ARG A 199 7.19 -9.21 10.03
CA ARG A 199 7.44 -9.76 8.71
C ARG A 199 6.82 -11.15 8.60
N VAL A 200 5.90 -11.34 7.66
CA VAL A 200 5.29 -12.65 7.40
C VAL A 200 5.88 -13.26 6.11
N VAL A 201 6.62 -14.35 6.25
CA VAL A 201 7.33 -15.04 5.16
C VAL A 201 6.83 -16.47 4.95
N LYS A 202 7.11 -17.04 3.78
CA LYS A 202 6.89 -18.48 3.56
C LYS A 202 7.89 -19.27 4.42
N GLY A 203 7.38 -20.20 5.22
CA GLY A 203 8.16 -21.20 5.93
C GLY A 203 8.52 -22.37 5.02
N ASN A 204 9.48 -23.18 5.47
CA ASN A 204 9.92 -24.42 4.83
C ASN A 204 9.46 -25.67 5.60
N THR A 205 8.66 -25.49 6.65
CA THR A 205 8.14 -26.51 7.56
C THR A 205 6.63 -26.64 7.46
N MET A 206 6.08 -27.71 8.03
CA MET A 206 4.62 -27.87 8.17
C MET A 206 4.03 -26.96 9.26
N HIS A 207 4.86 -26.55 10.22
CA HIS A 207 4.46 -25.73 11.36
C HIS A 207 4.97 -24.30 11.21
N ASP A 208 4.23 -23.36 11.81
CA ASP A 208 4.61 -21.96 11.88
C ASP A 208 5.75 -21.78 12.89
N SER A 209 6.65 -20.84 12.64
CA SER A 209 7.69 -20.46 13.58
C SER A 209 7.83 -18.94 13.68
N ILE A 210 8.17 -18.46 14.87
CA ILE A 210 8.36 -17.04 15.14
C ILE A 210 9.81 -16.83 15.56
N ASP A 211 10.53 -16.02 14.78
CA ASP A 211 11.90 -15.62 15.08
C ASP A 211 11.88 -14.18 15.58
N LEU A 212 12.41 -13.98 16.78
CA LEU A 212 12.60 -12.66 17.38
C LEU A 212 13.96 -12.12 16.99
N SER A 213 13.94 -10.92 16.42
CA SER A 213 15.12 -10.24 15.94
C SER A 213 15.18 -8.83 16.51
N LYS A 214 16.13 -8.55 17.41
CA LYS A 214 16.52 -7.17 17.68
C LYS A 214 17.23 -6.65 16.42
N GLY A 215 16.59 -5.73 15.71
CA GLY A 215 17.07 -5.17 14.45
C GLY A 215 17.37 -3.69 14.59
N TRP A 216 18.25 -3.18 13.73
CA TRP A 216 18.52 -1.75 13.64
C TRP A 216 17.55 -1.12 12.65
N LYS A 217 16.67 -0.23 13.13
CA LYS A 217 15.80 0.58 12.28
C LYS A 217 16.58 1.79 11.77
N TYR A 218 16.77 1.82 10.46
CA TYR A 218 17.24 2.97 9.70
C TYR A 218 16.02 3.79 9.24
N GLN A 219 15.95 5.07 9.65
CA GLN A 219 14.87 5.96 9.21
C GLN A 219 14.98 6.35 7.74
N ALA A 220 16.19 6.28 7.16
CA ALA A 220 16.39 6.46 5.73
C ALA A 220 16.28 5.11 5.00
N GLY A 221 15.42 5.06 3.99
CA GLY A 221 15.30 3.94 3.08
C GLY A 221 16.44 3.84 2.06
N ILE A 222 16.27 2.95 1.09
CA ILE A 222 17.21 2.85 -0.03
C ILE A 222 17.25 4.14 -0.84
N LEU A 223 18.38 4.40 -1.50
CA LEU A 223 18.51 5.52 -2.42
C LEU A 223 17.39 5.51 -3.49
N ASP A 224 16.53 6.52 -3.45
CA ASP A 224 15.33 6.65 -4.30
C ASP A 224 15.52 7.64 -5.47
N SER A 225 16.61 8.40 -5.47
CA SER A 225 16.91 9.44 -6.47
C SER A 225 17.16 8.93 -7.91
N ASN A 226 17.17 7.61 -8.15
CA ASN A 226 17.50 7.03 -9.45
C ASN A 226 16.64 5.81 -9.82
N ASP A 227 15.76 5.97 -10.81
CA ASP A 227 14.87 4.92 -11.30
C ASP A 227 15.59 3.67 -11.84
N ALA A 228 16.78 3.82 -12.42
CA ALA A 228 17.51 2.68 -12.97
C ALA A 228 18.06 1.79 -11.85
N TYR A 229 18.55 2.40 -10.78
CA TYR A 229 18.97 1.70 -9.56
C TYR A 229 17.78 1.00 -8.88
N LEU A 230 16.64 1.69 -8.71
CA LEU A 230 15.43 1.08 -8.12
C LEU A 230 14.93 -0.13 -8.91
N ARG A 231 14.92 -0.05 -10.25
CA ARG A 231 14.59 -1.18 -11.14
C ARG A 231 15.60 -2.32 -11.05
N SER A 232 16.86 -2.03 -10.76
CA SER A 232 17.89 -3.07 -10.53
C SER A 232 17.59 -3.90 -9.27
N LEU A 233 16.85 -3.33 -8.32
CA LEU A 233 16.42 -3.97 -7.07
C LEU A 233 14.98 -4.51 -7.13
N GLU A 234 14.26 -4.32 -8.23
CA GLU A 234 12.88 -4.78 -8.44
C GLU A 234 11.84 -4.14 -7.50
N ILE A 235 12.15 -2.93 -7.02
CA ILE A 235 11.27 -2.15 -6.14
C ILE A 235 9.93 -1.83 -6.81
N ASP A 236 9.95 -1.56 -8.11
CA ASP A 236 8.76 -1.32 -8.94
C ASP A 236 7.74 -2.47 -8.86
N LYS A 237 8.23 -3.71 -8.72
CA LYS A 237 7.38 -4.90 -8.67
C LYS A 237 7.07 -5.37 -7.25
N LYS A 238 8.06 -5.28 -6.35
CA LYS A 238 8.01 -5.90 -5.03
C LYS A 238 7.74 -4.91 -3.89
N LYS A 239 7.77 -3.60 -4.16
CA LYS A 239 7.64 -2.50 -3.19
C LYS A 239 8.71 -2.46 -2.07
N LEU A 240 9.46 -3.54 -1.88
CA LEU A 240 10.55 -3.66 -0.91
C LEU A 240 11.68 -4.55 -1.47
N VAL A 241 12.90 -4.31 -1.00
CA VAL A 241 14.03 -5.24 -1.12
C VAL A 241 14.07 -6.11 0.12
N SER A 242 14.16 -7.43 -0.08
CA SER A 242 14.39 -8.37 1.00
C SER A 242 15.53 -9.31 0.64
N ILE A 243 16.54 -9.34 1.49
CA ILE A 243 17.70 -10.23 1.42
C ILE A 243 17.73 -10.99 2.74
N SER A 244 17.46 -12.30 2.68
CA SER A 244 17.42 -13.18 3.86
C SER A 244 18.72 -13.96 4.06
N GLU A 245 19.77 -13.64 3.30
CA GLU A 245 21.07 -14.32 3.32
C GLU A 245 22.15 -13.36 3.85
N PRO A 246 23.20 -13.89 4.53
CA PRO A 246 24.28 -13.08 5.05
C PRO A 246 24.91 -12.18 3.99
N SER A 247 25.01 -10.89 4.30
CA SER A 247 25.48 -9.84 3.41
C SER A 247 26.69 -9.14 4.02
N LEU A 248 27.61 -8.72 3.15
CA LEU A 248 28.75 -7.90 3.54
C LEU A 248 28.28 -6.48 3.83
N VAL A 249 28.86 -5.81 4.83
CA VAL A 249 28.61 -4.40 5.12
C VAL A 249 29.86 -3.58 4.82
N LEU A 250 29.70 -2.46 4.11
CA LEU A 250 30.76 -1.48 3.89
C LEU A 250 30.25 -0.10 4.29
N LEU A 251 30.96 0.55 5.21
CA LEU A 251 30.76 1.96 5.54
C LEU A 251 31.66 2.84 4.68
N PHE A 252 31.07 3.82 4.01
CA PHE A 252 31.79 4.78 3.18
C PHE A 252 31.60 6.20 3.74
N ASP A 253 32.69 6.93 3.95
CA ASP A 253 32.66 8.32 4.39
C ASP A 253 33.00 9.29 3.25
N GLY A 254 32.01 10.12 2.89
CA GLY A 254 32.08 11.09 1.80
C GLY A 254 31.13 10.80 0.63
N THR A 255 31.26 11.59 -0.44
CA THR A 255 30.46 11.40 -1.66
C THR A 255 31.14 10.41 -2.60
N LEU A 256 30.48 9.28 -2.87
CA LEU A 256 30.97 8.25 -3.78
C LEU A 256 30.56 8.57 -5.23
N ARG A 257 31.54 8.97 -6.05
CA ARG A 257 31.34 9.30 -7.48
C ARG A 257 32.04 8.36 -8.45
N ASP A 258 33.27 7.98 -8.13
CA ASP A 258 34.13 7.25 -9.06
C ASP A 258 33.93 5.73 -8.96
N ALA A 259 33.80 5.04 -10.10
CA ALA A 259 33.58 3.60 -10.14
C ALA A 259 34.75 2.80 -9.52
N ASP A 260 35.98 3.28 -9.66
CA ASP A 260 37.20 2.60 -9.18
C ASP A 260 37.21 2.40 -7.66
N LYS A 261 36.47 3.23 -6.92
CA LYS A 261 36.39 3.19 -5.46
C LYS A 261 35.46 2.10 -4.94
N ILE A 262 34.58 1.55 -5.79
CA ILE A 262 33.59 0.53 -5.40
C ILE A 262 33.69 -0.76 -6.22
N GLN A 263 34.18 -0.70 -7.46
CA GLN A 263 34.27 -1.87 -8.34
C GLN A 263 34.99 -3.09 -7.72
N PRO A 264 36.09 -2.94 -6.96
CA PRO A 264 36.73 -4.08 -6.30
C PRO A 264 35.82 -4.75 -5.27
N SER A 265 35.02 -3.97 -4.53
CA SER A 265 33.99 -4.48 -3.60
C SER A 265 32.87 -5.21 -4.32
N LEU A 266 32.42 -4.68 -5.47
CA LEU A 266 31.38 -5.32 -6.29
C LEU A 266 31.84 -6.71 -6.78
N HIS A 267 33.08 -6.79 -7.29
CA HIS A 267 33.67 -8.06 -7.71
C HIS A 267 33.81 -9.03 -6.54
N TYR A 268 34.23 -8.56 -5.36
CA TYR A 268 34.38 -9.39 -4.18
C TYR A 268 33.05 -9.97 -3.70
N ALA A 269 32.02 -9.14 -3.58
CA ALA A 269 30.67 -9.55 -3.18
C ALA A 269 30.07 -10.55 -4.18
N ALA A 270 30.17 -10.26 -5.49
CA ALA A 270 29.69 -11.15 -6.54
C ALA A 270 30.43 -12.50 -6.53
N LYS A 271 31.76 -12.51 -6.33
CA LYS A 271 32.58 -13.74 -6.24
C LYS A 271 32.18 -14.59 -5.04
N LYS A 272 31.86 -13.97 -3.90
CA LYS A 272 31.34 -14.65 -2.71
C LYS A 272 29.87 -15.06 -2.82
N ARG A 273 29.16 -14.62 -3.87
CA ARG A 273 27.70 -14.73 -4.00
C ARG A 273 26.95 -14.16 -2.79
N GLN A 274 27.53 -13.15 -2.14
CA GLN A 274 26.92 -12.45 -1.02
C GLN A 274 26.50 -11.06 -1.46
N SER A 275 25.39 -10.56 -0.94
CA SER A 275 24.95 -9.19 -1.17
C SER A 275 25.85 -8.21 -0.40
N LEU A 276 25.85 -6.94 -0.82
CA LEU A 276 26.63 -5.86 -0.20
C LEU A 276 25.68 -4.75 0.27
N LEU A 277 25.65 -4.50 1.57
CA LEU A 277 25.06 -3.31 2.16
C LEU A 277 26.11 -2.20 2.18
N LEU A 278 25.86 -1.14 1.42
CA LEU A 278 26.70 0.04 1.35
C LEU A 278 26.01 1.18 2.12
N ILE A 279 26.56 1.56 3.28
CA ILE A 279 26.09 2.69 4.07
C ILE A 279 27.03 3.87 3.80
N VAL A 280 26.49 5.00 3.33
CA VAL A 280 27.29 6.14 2.86
C VAL A 280 26.97 7.40 3.65
N ASN A 281 27.96 7.97 4.32
CA ASN A 281 27.89 9.31 4.91
C ASN A 281 28.11 10.37 3.83
N GLY A 282 27.06 10.65 3.06
CA GLY A 282 27.11 11.52 1.91
C GLY A 282 26.10 11.13 0.84
N ASP A 283 26.56 10.99 -0.39
CA ASP A 283 25.72 10.72 -1.56
C ASP A 283 26.43 9.78 -2.54
N VAL A 284 25.66 9.02 -3.32
CA VAL A 284 26.20 8.09 -4.34
C VAL A 284 25.71 8.53 -5.71
N LYS A 285 26.64 8.98 -6.58
CA LYS A 285 26.30 9.57 -7.88
C LYS A 285 27.27 9.13 -8.98
N GLY A 286 26.97 9.53 -10.21
CA GLY A 286 27.87 9.39 -11.36
C GLY A 286 28.18 7.93 -11.70
N ASP A 287 29.46 7.67 -11.95
CA ASP A 287 29.94 6.39 -12.47
C ASP A 287 29.82 5.27 -11.43
N ALA A 288 30.00 5.58 -10.15
CA ALA A 288 29.82 4.61 -9.07
C ALA A 288 28.38 4.06 -9.01
N LEU A 289 27.37 4.94 -9.05
CA LEU A 289 25.96 4.51 -9.04
C LEU A 289 25.62 3.67 -10.28
N THR A 290 26.17 4.08 -11.43
CA THR A 290 26.01 3.35 -12.70
C THR A 290 26.65 1.97 -12.63
N ALA A 291 27.85 1.85 -12.08
CA ALA A 291 28.55 0.58 -11.89
C ALA A 291 27.77 -0.37 -10.96
N ILE A 292 27.23 0.15 -9.85
CA ILE A 292 26.38 -0.62 -8.93
C ILE A 292 25.12 -1.15 -9.65
N THR A 293 24.45 -0.28 -10.41
CA THR A 293 23.24 -0.63 -11.17
C THR A 293 23.52 -1.70 -12.22
N ILE A 294 24.64 -1.59 -12.94
CA ILE A 294 25.07 -2.58 -13.93
C ILE A 294 25.40 -3.92 -13.25
N ASN A 295 26.09 -3.89 -12.09
CA ASN A 295 26.45 -5.09 -11.34
C ASN A 295 25.22 -5.88 -10.86
N ASN A 296 24.22 -5.19 -10.27
CA ASN A 296 22.97 -5.82 -9.85
C ASN A 296 22.25 -6.50 -11.02
N ASN A 297 22.16 -5.81 -12.17
CA ASN A 297 21.54 -6.34 -13.37
C ASN A 297 22.33 -7.51 -13.98
N LYS A 298 23.66 -7.47 -13.94
CA LYS A 298 24.55 -8.56 -14.38
C LYS A 298 24.34 -9.80 -13.50
N ASN A 299 24.45 -9.65 -12.18
CA ASN A 299 24.26 -10.75 -11.24
C ASN A 299 22.90 -11.43 -11.41
N ARG A 300 21.84 -10.64 -11.59
CA ARG A 300 20.50 -11.19 -11.88
C ARG A 300 20.45 -12.02 -13.16
N ARG A 301 21.06 -11.54 -14.26
CA ARG A 301 21.11 -12.28 -15.54
C ARG A 301 21.88 -13.59 -15.39
N ASP A 302 22.93 -13.58 -14.58
CA ASP A 302 23.81 -14.72 -14.35
C ASP A 302 23.31 -15.66 -13.22
N GLY A 303 22.13 -15.39 -12.62
CA GLY A 303 21.58 -16.18 -11.51
C GLY A 303 22.39 -16.08 -10.20
N ASN A 304 23.20 -15.04 -10.05
CA ASN A 304 23.93 -14.74 -8.81
C ASN A 304 23.01 -13.95 -7.84
N PRO A 305 22.79 -14.40 -6.60
CA PRO A 305 21.92 -13.74 -5.64
C PRO A 305 22.48 -12.40 -5.12
N SER A 306 23.77 -12.12 -5.33
CA SER A 306 24.44 -10.90 -4.86
C SER A 306 23.79 -9.62 -5.42
N LYS A 307 23.31 -8.77 -4.51
CA LYS A 307 22.77 -7.44 -4.80
C LYS A 307 23.47 -6.41 -3.93
N VAL A 308 23.58 -5.19 -4.43
CA VAL A 308 24.10 -4.05 -3.67
C VAL A 308 22.93 -3.17 -3.26
N VAL A 309 22.80 -2.93 -1.96
CA VAL A 309 21.80 -2.06 -1.35
C VAL A 309 22.51 -0.84 -0.76
N ILE A 310 22.08 0.35 -1.15
CA ILE A 310 22.66 1.63 -0.73
C ILE A 310 21.73 2.28 0.30
N LEU A 311 22.28 2.58 1.48
CA LEU A 311 21.66 3.42 2.50
C LEU A 311 22.48 4.69 2.69
N ARG A 312 21.80 5.81 2.94
CA ARG A 312 22.46 7.07 3.29
C ARG A 312 22.48 7.23 4.80
N TYR A 313 23.63 7.60 5.33
CA TYR A 313 23.78 7.99 6.71
C TYR A 313 23.49 9.49 6.84
N PHE A 314 22.54 9.84 7.71
CA PHE A 314 22.31 11.21 8.15
C PHE A 314 22.41 11.26 9.67
N ASP A 315 23.21 12.18 10.19
CA ASP A 315 23.42 12.33 11.63
C ASP A 315 22.07 12.56 12.35
N LYS A 316 21.17 13.33 11.74
CA LYS A 316 19.83 13.64 12.29
C LYS A 316 19.00 12.39 12.60
N ASP A 317 19.13 11.35 11.78
CA ASP A 317 18.39 10.09 11.93
C ASP A 317 18.99 9.20 13.05
N HIS A 318 20.17 9.58 13.54
CA HIS A 318 20.97 8.86 14.52
C HIS A 318 21.26 9.74 15.74
N ASN A 319 20.28 10.53 16.20
CA ASN A 319 20.39 11.44 17.35
C ASN A 319 21.50 12.49 17.23
N ASN A 320 21.79 12.94 16.00
CA ASN A 320 22.89 13.85 15.66
C ASN A 320 24.29 13.29 15.98
N ILE A 321 24.43 11.96 16.05
CA ILE A 321 25.72 11.29 16.19
C ILE A 321 26.34 11.16 14.80
N ALA A 322 27.58 11.61 14.63
CA ALA A 322 28.32 11.46 13.38
C ALA A 322 28.65 9.99 13.12
N LEU A 323 28.77 9.58 11.85
CA LEU A 323 29.07 8.19 11.50
C LEU A 323 30.32 7.66 12.22
N GLN A 324 31.36 8.48 12.36
CA GLN A 324 32.62 8.14 13.01
C GLN A 324 32.50 7.92 14.53
N GLU A 325 31.46 8.48 15.16
CA GLU A 325 31.19 8.38 16.60
C GLU A 325 30.13 7.32 16.92
N ASN A 326 29.47 6.74 15.91
CA ASN A 326 28.39 5.78 16.10
C ASN A 326 28.92 4.36 16.34
N TYR A 327 29.52 4.15 17.51
CA TYR A 327 30.09 2.86 17.93
C TYR A 327 29.05 1.73 17.93
N ASP A 328 27.81 2.04 18.30
CA ASP A 328 26.71 1.08 18.37
C ASP A 328 26.40 0.51 16.98
N LEU A 329 26.31 1.37 15.96
CA LEU A 329 26.10 0.92 14.58
C LEU A 329 27.28 0.10 14.06
N MET A 330 28.52 0.53 14.35
CA MET A 330 29.71 -0.21 13.94
C MET A 330 29.76 -1.61 14.54
N LYS A 331 29.45 -1.72 15.84
CA LYS A 331 29.36 -3.00 16.55
C LYS A 331 28.20 -3.84 16.02
N PHE A 332 27.05 -3.22 15.75
CA PHE A 332 25.89 -3.88 15.14
C PHE A 332 26.20 -4.46 13.76
N CYS A 333 26.96 -3.75 12.94
CA CYS A 333 27.42 -4.20 11.63
C CYS A 333 28.62 -5.16 11.68
N GLN A 334 29.11 -5.53 12.87
CA GLN A 334 30.26 -6.41 13.07
C GLN A 334 31.51 -5.99 12.28
N LEU A 335 31.82 -4.70 12.29
CA LEU A 335 33.00 -4.20 11.61
C LEU A 335 34.28 -4.67 12.31
N PRO A 336 35.28 -5.17 11.56
CA PRO A 336 36.45 -5.83 12.15
C PRO A 336 37.36 -4.89 12.95
N GLU A 337 37.47 -3.62 12.55
CA GLU A 337 38.38 -2.63 13.16
C GLU A 337 37.62 -1.38 13.65
N GLY A 338 36.29 -1.47 13.83
CA GLY A 338 35.44 -0.35 14.24
C GLY A 338 35.59 0.88 13.33
N LEU A 339 36.07 2.00 13.88
CA LEU A 339 36.36 3.24 13.14
C LEU A 339 37.33 3.01 11.98
N GLY A 340 38.33 2.13 12.14
CA GLY A 340 39.31 1.80 11.12
C GLY A 340 38.70 1.09 9.89
N SER A 341 37.52 0.50 10.04
CA SER A 341 36.77 -0.13 8.95
C SER A 341 35.92 0.85 8.14
N ILE A 342 35.86 2.13 8.51
CA ILE A 342 35.20 3.15 7.71
C ILE A 342 36.11 3.52 6.54
N TYR A 343 35.66 3.21 5.32
CA TYR A 343 36.39 3.55 4.13
C TYR A 343 36.19 5.01 3.76
N SER A 344 37.28 5.78 3.71
CA SER A 344 37.29 7.10 3.10
C SER A 344 38.45 7.23 2.10
N PRO A 345 38.18 7.70 0.87
CA PRO A 345 39.25 7.91 -0.12
C PRO A 345 40.34 8.88 0.32
N LYS A 346 40.10 9.71 1.34
CA LYS A 346 41.04 10.73 1.82
C LYS A 346 42.08 10.21 2.80
N PHE A 347 41.74 9.21 3.61
CA PHE A 347 42.55 8.79 4.75
C PHE A 347 42.66 7.27 4.94
N SER A 348 41.97 6.47 4.13
CA SER A 348 42.14 5.02 4.14
C SER A 348 43.33 4.58 3.27
N ASP A 349 44.19 3.73 3.82
CA ASP A 349 45.39 3.23 3.15
C ASP A 349 45.10 2.33 1.94
N TYR A 350 43.99 1.59 1.98
CA TYR A 350 43.64 0.62 0.95
C TYR A 350 42.21 0.81 0.45
N VAL A 351 42.00 0.54 -0.85
CA VAL A 351 40.65 0.44 -1.42
C VAL A 351 40.04 -0.90 -0.97
N PRO A 352 38.79 -0.92 -0.47
CA PRO A 352 38.12 -2.16 -0.06
C PRO A 352 38.04 -3.17 -1.20
N SER A 353 38.67 -4.33 -1.02
CA SER A 353 38.83 -5.36 -2.05
C SER A 353 38.93 -6.73 -1.40
N SER A 354 39.10 -7.79 -2.21
CA SER A 354 39.34 -9.13 -1.67
C SER A 354 40.60 -9.21 -0.80
N ALA A 355 41.61 -8.38 -1.04
CA ALA A 355 42.87 -8.37 -0.30
C ALA A 355 42.73 -7.67 1.06
N SER A 356 41.99 -6.55 1.11
CA SER A 356 41.74 -5.77 2.33
C SER A 356 40.45 -6.19 3.05
N ALA A 357 39.91 -7.37 2.74
CA ALA A 357 38.58 -7.76 3.19
C ALA A 357 38.44 -7.83 4.71
N LYS A 358 39.51 -8.22 5.42
CA LYS A 358 39.57 -8.29 6.87
C LYS A 358 39.58 -6.93 7.57
N LEU A 359 39.80 -5.84 6.82
CA LEU A 359 39.90 -4.49 7.38
C LEU A 359 38.58 -3.72 7.29
N TYR A 360 37.80 -3.93 6.22
CA TYR A 360 36.65 -3.06 5.90
C TYR A 360 35.29 -3.72 5.96
N TYR A 361 35.16 -5.03 5.66
CA TYR A 361 33.83 -5.63 5.53
C TYR A 361 33.34 -6.21 6.85
N GLY A 362 32.23 -5.66 7.33
CA GLY A 362 31.41 -6.27 8.36
C GLY A 362 30.39 -7.26 7.78
N SER A 363 29.45 -7.67 8.62
CA SER A 363 28.41 -8.65 8.27
C SER A 363 27.05 -8.29 8.86
N ILE A 364 26.01 -8.57 8.07
CA ILE A 364 24.61 -8.49 8.46
C ILE A 364 23.88 -9.74 7.98
N GLU A 365 22.98 -10.29 8.79
CA GLU A 365 22.29 -11.55 8.45
C GLU A 365 21.15 -11.34 7.46
N SER A 366 20.38 -10.26 7.61
CA SER A 366 19.33 -9.94 6.67
C SER A 366 19.04 -8.45 6.57
N ILE A 367 18.49 -8.05 5.42
CA ILE A 367 18.15 -6.68 5.06
C ILE A 367 16.71 -6.67 4.53
N LYS A 368 15.89 -5.77 5.08
CA LYS A 368 14.57 -5.44 4.53
C LYS A 368 14.50 -3.93 4.36
N ALA A 369 14.33 -3.44 3.14
CA ALA A 369 14.38 -2.02 2.88
C ALA A 369 13.30 -1.58 1.89
N THR A 370 12.63 -0.48 2.20
CA THR A 370 11.76 0.27 1.28
C THR A 370 12.50 1.54 0.85
N THR A 371 11.85 2.39 0.05
CA THR A 371 12.37 3.74 -0.24
C THR A 371 12.26 4.68 0.96
N GLY A 372 11.38 4.38 1.92
CA GLY A 372 11.17 5.19 3.11
C GLY A 372 12.12 4.81 4.25
N GLU A 373 12.31 3.52 4.52
CA GLU A 373 13.03 3.03 5.69
C GLU A 373 13.73 1.69 5.45
N CYS A 374 14.61 1.31 6.37
CA CYS A 374 15.35 0.05 6.29
C CYS A 374 15.47 -0.61 7.66
N PHE A 375 15.36 -1.94 7.67
CA PHE A 375 15.58 -2.79 8.82
C PHE A 375 16.74 -3.73 8.54
N LEU A 376 17.72 -3.66 9.41
CA LEU A 376 18.90 -4.50 9.39
C LEU A 376 18.81 -5.50 10.55
N TYR A 377 19.20 -6.75 10.32
CA TYR A 377 19.17 -7.78 11.35
C TYR A 377 20.54 -8.39 11.62
N ASN A 378 20.90 -8.49 12.90
CA ASN A 378 22.05 -9.25 13.36
C ASN A 378 21.76 -9.98 14.69
N PRO A 379 21.70 -11.33 14.71
CA PRO A 379 21.34 -12.11 15.90
C PRO A 379 22.36 -12.05 17.03
N THR A 380 23.63 -11.87 16.70
CA THR A 380 24.76 -12.13 17.61
C THR A 380 25.26 -10.91 18.36
N VAL A 381 24.60 -9.75 18.24
CA VAL A 381 25.07 -8.55 18.90
C VAL A 381 24.29 -8.34 20.19
N ASP A 382 24.81 -8.94 21.26
CA ASP A 382 24.40 -8.64 22.63
C ASP A 382 24.86 -7.20 22.96
N MET A 383 24.00 -6.25 22.63
CA MET A 383 24.10 -4.86 23.05
C MET A 383 23.55 -4.83 24.49
N GLY A 384 24.43 -5.06 25.48
CA GLY A 384 24.06 -5.26 26.88
C GLY A 384 22.98 -4.30 27.39
N ASP A 385 22.14 -4.78 28.31
CA ASP A 385 20.87 -4.18 28.78
C ASP A 385 20.94 -2.72 29.28
N GLU A 386 22.11 -2.10 29.40
CA GLU A 386 22.29 -0.80 30.04
C GLU A 386 22.19 0.42 29.10
N THR A 387 22.16 0.23 27.78
CA THR A 387 22.00 1.36 26.84
C THR A 387 20.75 1.18 25.96
N LYS A 388 19.69 1.94 26.25
CA LYS A 388 18.55 2.11 25.36
C LYS A 388 19.01 2.82 24.08
N VAL A 389 19.51 2.07 23.11
CA VAL A 389 19.76 2.60 21.76
C VAL A 389 18.39 2.76 21.09
N ASN A 390 17.94 4.00 20.91
CA ASN A 390 16.63 4.32 20.30
C ASN A 390 16.41 3.68 18.89
N SER A 391 17.50 3.36 18.18
CA SER A 391 17.45 2.74 16.84
C SER A 391 17.28 1.23 16.86
N LEU A 392 17.43 0.55 18.01
CA LEU A 392 17.19 -0.88 18.13
C LEU A 392 15.69 -1.12 18.33
N GLN A 393 15.05 -1.76 17.36
CA GLN A 393 13.66 -2.19 17.45
C GLN A 393 13.57 -3.71 17.44
N THR A 394 12.74 -4.27 18.30
CA THR A 394 12.34 -5.67 18.20
C THR A 394 11.51 -5.83 16.92
N SER A 395 11.99 -6.66 16.01
CA SER A 395 11.26 -7.11 14.83
C SER A 395 10.93 -8.58 14.99
N VAL A 396 9.81 -9.00 14.41
CA VAL A 396 9.29 -10.36 14.51
C VAL A 396 9.17 -10.91 13.09
N THR A 397 9.88 -12.00 12.81
CA THR A 397 9.71 -12.74 11.55
C THR A 397 8.87 -13.98 11.78
N VAL A 398 7.68 -14.00 11.19
CA VAL A 398 6.76 -15.12 11.22
C VAL A 398 6.95 -15.95 9.95
N LYS A 399 7.42 -17.18 10.10
CA LYS A 399 7.55 -18.15 9.01
C LYS A 399 6.31 -19.03 8.99
N ILE A 400 5.51 -18.92 7.93
CA ILE A 400 4.25 -19.65 7.79
C ILE A 400 4.48 -21.03 7.20
N GLY A 401 4.15 -22.06 7.95
CA GLY A 401 4.18 -23.45 7.51
C GLY A 401 2.87 -23.88 6.85
N GLY A 402 2.88 -25.04 6.21
CA GLY A 402 1.67 -25.62 5.63
C GLY A 402 1.96 -26.84 4.75
N GLN A 403 0.90 -27.51 4.31
CA GLN A 403 1.00 -28.76 3.54
C GLN A 403 1.25 -28.52 2.05
N SER A 404 0.92 -27.33 1.56
CA SER A 404 1.12 -26.94 0.16
C SER A 404 1.59 -25.49 0.04
N GLU A 405 2.31 -25.19 -1.05
CA GLU A 405 2.74 -23.80 -1.33
C GLU A 405 1.55 -22.84 -1.44
N PHE A 406 0.43 -23.33 -2.00
CA PHE A 406 -0.78 -22.53 -2.15
C PHE A 406 -1.41 -22.15 -0.80
N GLU A 407 -1.48 -23.11 0.12
CA GLU A 407 -1.95 -22.88 1.49
C GLU A 407 -1.02 -21.89 2.22
N ILE A 408 0.29 -22.12 2.16
CA ILE A 408 1.31 -21.23 2.76
C ILE A 408 1.13 -19.80 2.23
N ASP A 409 0.94 -19.64 0.92
CA ASP A 409 0.75 -18.32 0.32
C ASP A 409 -0.52 -17.62 0.79
N GLN A 410 -1.62 -18.35 0.93
CA GLN A 410 -2.90 -17.81 1.39
C GLN A 410 -2.83 -17.43 2.88
N ARG A 411 -2.29 -18.31 3.73
CA ARG A 411 -2.09 -18.06 5.16
C ARG A 411 -1.16 -16.87 5.38
N ARG A 412 -0.01 -16.83 4.69
CA ARG A 412 0.96 -15.72 4.73
C ARG A 412 0.30 -14.39 4.37
N ALA A 413 -0.44 -14.36 3.25
CA ALA A 413 -1.15 -13.17 2.80
C ALA A 413 -2.21 -12.69 3.82
N SER A 414 -2.96 -13.62 4.38
CA SER A 414 -3.99 -13.30 5.37
C SER A 414 -3.40 -12.76 6.67
N ILE A 415 -2.39 -13.43 7.22
CA ILE A 415 -1.75 -13.05 8.48
C ILE A 415 -1.05 -11.69 8.33
N ASP A 416 -0.38 -11.46 7.19
CA ASP A 416 0.22 -10.17 6.84
C ASP A 416 -0.83 -9.04 6.80
N ASN A 417 -1.98 -9.30 6.16
CA ASN A 417 -3.07 -8.33 6.11
C ASN A 417 -3.65 -8.03 7.51
N ILE A 418 -3.87 -9.04 8.35
CA ILE A 418 -4.41 -8.82 9.70
C ILE A 418 -3.42 -8.04 10.55
N LEU A 419 -2.14 -8.43 10.60
CA LEU A 419 -1.12 -7.77 11.42
C LEU A 419 -0.81 -6.36 10.91
N ASN A 420 -0.45 -6.23 9.63
CA ASN A 420 0.13 -4.99 9.09
C ASN A 420 -0.91 -4.02 8.53
N GLU A 421 -2.02 -4.50 7.93
CA GLU A 421 -3.02 -3.61 7.34
C GLU A 421 -4.16 -3.26 8.31
N ILE A 422 -4.55 -4.19 9.20
CA ILE A 422 -5.67 -3.99 10.14
C ILE A 422 -5.18 -3.59 11.54
N LEU A 423 -4.47 -4.50 12.22
CA LEU A 423 -4.10 -4.31 13.62
C LEU A 423 -3.11 -3.17 13.79
N CYS A 424 -2.06 -3.10 12.99
CA CYS A 424 -1.06 -2.02 13.10
C CYS A 424 -1.70 -0.63 12.99
N HIS A 425 -2.47 -0.41 11.94
CA HIS A 425 -3.14 0.87 11.70
C HIS A 425 -4.22 1.17 12.73
N GLY A 426 -5.00 0.16 13.14
CA GLY A 426 -6.07 0.35 14.10
C GLY A 426 -5.57 0.56 15.54
N LEU A 427 -4.53 -0.16 15.97
CA LEU A 427 -3.92 0.03 17.29
C LEU A 427 -3.17 1.36 17.41
N ARG A 428 -2.57 1.84 16.30
CA ARG A 428 -1.90 3.14 16.26
C ARG A 428 -2.90 4.30 16.22
N ASP A 429 -3.80 4.27 15.25
CA ASP A 429 -4.60 5.44 14.88
C ASP A 429 -6.07 5.36 15.32
N GLY A 430 -6.54 4.19 15.76
CA GLY A 430 -7.90 3.92 16.19
C GLY A 430 -8.72 3.16 15.14
N PHE A 431 -9.82 2.57 15.62
CA PHE A 431 -10.79 1.84 14.83
C PHE A 431 -12.10 2.61 14.70
N VAL A 432 -12.85 2.26 13.66
CA VAL A 432 -14.23 2.70 13.44
C VAL A 432 -15.10 1.48 13.07
N PRO A 433 -16.42 1.55 13.29
CA PRO A 433 -17.35 0.52 12.81
C PRO A 433 -17.24 0.30 11.30
N GLY A 434 -17.01 -0.94 10.89
CA GLY A 434 -16.89 -1.35 9.50
C GLY A 434 -18.25 -1.47 8.79
N HIS A 435 -18.27 -2.14 7.63
CA HIS A 435 -19.51 -2.44 6.89
C HIS A 435 -20.38 -1.21 6.55
N GLY A 436 -19.78 -0.02 6.45
CA GLY A 436 -20.51 1.23 6.21
C GLY A 436 -21.30 1.77 7.41
N ILE A 437 -21.23 1.11 8.58
CA ILE A 437 -21.92 1.52 9.82
C ILE A 437 -21.44 2.90 10.26
N ALA A 438 -20.12 3.14 10.23
CA ALA A 438 -19.55 4.44 10.58
C ALA A 438 -20.10 5.56 9.67
N LEU A 439 -20.24 5.30 8.37
CA LEU A 439 -20.77 6.27 7.41
C LEU A 439 -22.27 6.54 7.63
N ALA A 440 -23.07 5.51 7.93
CA ALA A 440 -24.48 5.68 8.28
C ALA A 440 -24.66 6.52 9.56
N LYS A 441 -23.82 6.29 10.58
CA LYS A 441 -23.82 7.12 11.80
C LYS A 441 -23.38 8.55 11.54
N ALA A 442 -22.37 8.74 10.69
CA ALA A 442 -21.96 10.09 10.27
C ALA A 442 -23.07 10.80 9.50
N ALA A 443 -23.78 10.10 8.61
CA ALA A 443 -24.95 10.64 7.92
C ALA A 443 -26.02 11.11 8.92
N HIS A 444 -26.31 10.33 9.95
CA HIS A 444 -27.25 10.75 11.00
C HIS A 444 -26.81 12.05 11.69
N HIS A 445 -25.54 12.14 12.09
CA HIS A 445 -24.99 13.35 12.71
C HIS A 445 -25.11 14.58 11.79
N ILE A 446 -24.67 14.46 10.53
CA ILE A 446 -24.75 15.55 9.55
C ILE A 446 -26.20 15.97 9.28
N SER A 447 -27.15 15.03 9.29
CA SER A 447 -28.58 15.34 9.11
C SER A 447 -29.15 16.24 10.22
N GLN A 448 -28.57 16.21 11.42
CA GLN A 448 -29.00 17.00 12.58
C GLN A 448 -28.33 18.38 12.65
N LEU A 449 -27.22 18.59 11.95
CA LEU A 449 -26.53 19.88 11.96
C LEU A 449 -27.36 20.94 11.23
N PRO A 450 -27.33 22.21 11.67
CA PRO A 450 -27.90 23.29 10.88
C PRO A 450 -27.18 23.40 9.53
N LEU A 451 -27.91 23.81 8.49
CA LEU A 451 -27.29 24.14 7.21
C LEU A 451 -26.51 25.45 7.37
N LYS A 452 -25.30 25.51 6.82
CA LYS A 452 -24.50 26.76 6.78
C LYS A 452 -25.23 27.88 6.03
N GLU A 453 -26.04 27.50 5.05
CA GLU A 453 -26.82 28.40 4.22
C GLU A 453 -28.18 27.75 3.97
N GLU A 454 -29.27 28.47 4.25
CA GLU A 454 -30.62 27.99 4.00
C GLU A 454 -31.03 28.16 2.53
N SER A 455 -30.34 27.46 1.62
CA SER A 455 -30.68 27.40 0.19
C SER A 455 -31.20 26.03 -0.23
N LEU A 456 -32.02 26.00 -1.29
CA LEU A 456 -32.49 24.74 -1.90
C LEU A 456 -31.30 23.86 -2.32
N LEU A 457 -30.26 24.49 -2.88
CA LEU A 457 -29.04 23.80 -3.29
C LEU A 457 -28.34 23.12 -2.11
N ALA A 458 -28.19 23.81 -0.98
CA ALA A 458 -27.58 23.25 0.21
C ALA A 458 -28.37 22.04 0.75
N ARG A 459 -29.72 22.12 0.75
CA ARG A 459 -30.60 21.01 1.12
C ARG A 459 -30.44 19.82 0.18
N SER A 460 -30.42 20.05 -1.13
CA SER A 460 -30.23 19.00 -2.14
C SER A 460 -28.87 18.31 -1.98
N VAL A 461 -27.78 19.07 -1.86
CA VAL A 461 -26.42 18.54 -1.65
C VAL A 461 -26.40 17.62 -0.43
N ARG A 462 -26.92 18.09 0.70
CA ARG A 462 -26.93 17.29 1.93
C ARG A 462 -27.74 16.01 1.75
N ASN A 463 -28.96 16.08 1.24
CA ASN A 463 -29.80 14.89 1.05
C ASN A 463 -29.15 13.82 0.16
N GLU A 464 -28.54 14.23 -0.95
CA GLU A 464 -27.84 13.33 -1.87
C GLU A 464 -26.61 12.69 -1.22
N LEU A 465 -25.86 13.46 -0.43
CA LEU A 465 -24.73 12.94 0.31
C LEU A 465 -25.16 11.94 1.41
N LEU A 466 -26.23 12.24 2.16
CA LEU A 466 -26.78 11.33 3.17
C LEU A 466 -27.21 10.00 2.55
N GLU A 467 -27.84 10.03 1.38
CA GLU A 467 -28.18 8.82 0.64
C GLU A 467 -26.92 8.05 0.24
N ALA A 468 -25.91 8.72 -0.34
CA ALA A 468 -24.64 8.10 -0.73
C ALA A 468 -23.89 7.45 0.45
N LEU A 469 -23.92 8.06 1.64
CA LEU A 469 -23.24 7.55 2.84
C LEU A 469 -23.92 6.32 3.47
N THR A 470 -25.21 6.11 3.21
CA THR A 470 -25.96 4.95 3.74
C THR A 470 -25.92 3.73 2.80
N GLN A 471 -25.66 3.93 1.50
CA GLN A 471 -25.57 2.83 0.52
C GLN A 471 -24.51 1.76 0.86
N PRO A 472 -23.30 2.09 1.36
CA PRO A 472 -22.31 1.08 1.74
C PRO A 472 -22.85 0.10 2.79
N MET A 473 -23.63 0.58 3.76
CA MET A 473 -24.27 -0.27 4.76
C MET A 473 -25.39 -1.10 4.15
N ASP A 474 -26.23 -0.55 3.26
CA ASP A 474 -27.24 -1.32 2.54
C ASP A 474 -26.61 -2.50 1.79
N LYS A 475 -25.51 -2.24 1.07
CA LYS A 475 -24.81 -3.26 0.29
C LYS A 475 -24.16 -4.31 1.17
N ALA A 476 -23.56 -3.89 2.29
CA ALA A 476 -22.99 -4.79 3.27
C ALA A 476 -24.03 -5.76 3.83
N ILE A 477 -25.18 -5.23 4.24
CA ILE A 477 -26.26 -6.03 4.80
C ILE A 477 -26.87 -6.96 3.75
N GLU A 478 -27.07 -6.49 2.51
CA GLU A 478 -27.55 -7.31 1.41
C GLU A 478 -26.64 -8.51 1.14
N ASN A 479 -25.34 -8.27 1.14
CA ASN A 479 -24.37 -9.31 0.83
C ASN A 479 -24.23 -10.32 1.97
N LYS A 480 -24.19 -9.86 3.22
CA LYS A 480 -23.97 -10.68 4.43
C LYS A 480 -25.23 -11.46 4.85
N TYR A 481 -26.41 -10.85 4.78
CA TYR A 481 -27.65 -11.43 5.34
C TYR A 481 -28.69 -11.87 4.30
N ALA A 482 -28.50 -11.55 3.01
CA ALA A 482 -29.45 -11.88 1.94
C ALA A 482 -30.90 -11.45 2.23
N CYS A 483 -31.08 -10.33 2.95
CA CYS A 483 -32.40 -9.87 3.40
C CYS A 483 -33.03 -8.84 2.44
N SER A 484 -34.36 -8.67 2.58
CA SER A 484 -35.15 -7.78 1.73
C SER A 484 -34.78 -6.31 1.95
N ARG A 485 -35.03 -5.46 0.94
CA ARG A 485 -34.78 -4.01 1.02
C ARG A 485 -35.42 -3.35 2.24
N PHE A 486 -36.61 -3.82 2.67
CA PHE A 486 -37.27 -3.29 3.86
C PHE A 486 -36.51 -3.60 5.15
N ALA A 487 -36.02 -4.84 5.31
CA ALA A 487 -35.23 -5.23 6.47
C ALA A 487 -33.92 -4.44 6.56
N ARG A 488 -33.26 -4.20 5.42
CA ARG A 488 -32.04 -3.38 5.35
C ARG A 488 -32.30 -1.92 5.74
N ALA A 489 -33.33 -1.31 5.16
CA ALA A 489 -33.71 0.06 5.50
C ALA A 489 -34.04 0.21 7.00
N LYS A 490 -34.73 -0.77 7.60
CA LYS A 490 -34.99 -0.82 9.04
C LYS A 490 -33.69 -0.90 9.85
N ALA A 491 -32.75 -1.75 9.46
CA ALA A 491 -31.46 -1.91 10.13
C ALA A 491 -30.59 -0.64 10.05
N ILE A 492 -30.56 0.02 8.89
CA ILE A 492 -29.85 1.30 8.70
C ILE A 492 -30.47 2.38 9.59
N SER A 493 -31.80 2.56 9.54
CA SER A 493 -32.50 3.54 10.37
C SER A 493 -32.26 3.28 11.87
N GLY A 494 -32.40 2.03 12.31
CA GLY A 494 -32.15 1.65 13.70
C GLY A 494 -30.70 1.94 14.10
N THR A 495 -29.73 1.67 13.23
CA THR A 495 -28.31 1.96 13.49
C THR A 495 -28.01 3.45 13.62
N MET A 496 -28.68 4.27 12.81
CA MET A 496 -28.58 5.74 12.87
C MET A 496 -29.07 6.28 14.21
N GLU A 497 -30.13 5.69 14.79
CA GLU A 497 -30.73 6.12 16.06
C GLU A 497 -29.93 5.65 17.30
N VAL A 498 -29.03 4.67 17.15
CA VAL A 498 -28.22 4.17 18.27
C VAL A 498 -27.14 5.19 18.66
N VAL A 499 -27.23 5.68 19.91
CA VAL A 499 -26.33 6.68 20.50
C VAL A 499 -24.87 6.22 20.52
N SER A 500 -24.61 4.96 20.88
CA SER A 500 -23.24 4.44 20.92
C SER A 500 -22.67 4.32 19.50
N PHE A 501 -21.50 4.93 19.27
CA PHE A 501 -20.83 4.86 17.97
C PHE A 501 -20.42 3.42 17.61
N GLN A 502 -20.08 2.60 18.62
CA GLN A 502 -19.60 1.23 18.42
C GLN A 502 -20.72 0.21 18.21
N HIS A 503 -21.99 0.60 18.35
CA HIS A 503 -23.12 -0.33 18.28
C HIS A 503 -23.96 -0.14 17.02
N ALA A 504 -24.43 -1.23 16.44
CA ALA A 504 -25.28 -1.22 15.25
C ALA A 504 -26.48 -2.16 15.38
N VAL A 505 -27.54 -1.88 14.64
CA VAL A 505 -28.69 -2.78 14.50
C VAL A 505 -28.47 -3.62 13.26
N LEU A 506 -28.29 -4.93 13.45
CA LEU A 506 -28.09 -5.90 12.38
C LEU A 506 -29.34 -6.78 12.22
N PRO A 507 -29.64 -7.32 11.03
CA PRO A 507 -30.88 -8.07 10.80
C PRO A 507 -31.03 -9.38 11.61
N ASP A 508 -29.92 -9.90 12.13
CA ASP A 508 -29.84 -11.14 12.91
C ASP A 508 -29.97 -10.91 14.43
N SER A 509 -30.09 -9.66 14.88
CA SER A 509 -30.19 -9.30 16.29
C SER A 509 -31.33 -8.32 16.55
N ASP A 510 -32.12 -8.60 17.58
CA ASP A 510 -33.20 -7.71 18.04
C ASP A 510 -32.66 -6.52 18.86
N THR A 511 -31.43 -6.61 19.36
CA THR A 511 -30.76 -5.56 20.13
C THR A 511 -29.54 -5.00 19.40
N PRO A 512 -29.19 -3.72 19.60
CA PRO A 512 -27.94 -3.17 19.06
C PRO A 512 -26.73 -4.01 19.49
N THR A 513 -25.96 -4.48 18.52
CA THR A 513 -24.77 -5.31 18.73
C THR A 513 -23.51 -4.46 18.72
N ASP A 514 -22.55 -4.81 19.56
CA ASP A 514 -21.24 -4.19 19.53
C ASP A 514 -20.44 -4.69 18.31
N THR A 515 -20.04 -3.75 17.45
CA THR A 515 -19.30 -4.01 16.22
C THR A 515 -17.95 -4.67 16.47
N LEU A 516 -17.32 -4.43 17.63
CA LEU A 516 -16.08 -5.11 18.02
C LEU A 516 -16.31 -6.61 18.25
N THR A 517 -17.38 -6.97 18.96
CA THR A 517 -17.72 -8.38 19.23
C THR A 517 -18.08 -9.15 17.97
N GLY A 518 -18.62 -8.44 16.97
CA GLY A 518 -18.89 -8.98 15.63
C GLY A 518 -17.64 -9.10 14.75
N GLY A 519 -16.52 -8.46 15.11
CA GLY A 519 -15.36 -8.29 14.23
C GLY A 519 -15.61 -7.33 13.06
N ASP A 520 -16.70 -6.56 13.12
CA ASP A 520 -17.16 -5.65 12.08
C ASP A 520 -16.52 -4.27 12.29
N VAL A 521 -15.19 -4.21 12.34
CA VAL A 521 -14.40 -2.98 12.58
C VAL A 521 -13.34 -2.80 11.50
N GLU A 522 -12.96 -1.56 11.22
CA GLU A 522 -11.88 -1.23 10.30
C GLU A 522 -10.97 -0.12 10.83
N PRO A 523 -9.71 -0.04 10.39
CA PRO A 523 -8.81 1.02 10.82
C PRO A 523 -9.26 2.38 10.31
N TRP A 524 -9.32 3.37 11.20
CA TRP A 524 -9.71 4.75 10.86
C TRP A 524 -8.90 5.31 9.68
N THR A 525 -7.58 5.10 9.69
CA THR A 525 -6.71 5.66 8.65
C THR A 525 -6.97 5.11 7.25
N LYS A 526 -7.41 3.85 7.13
CA LYS A 526 -7.77 3.26 5.83
C LYS A 526 -9.09 3.84 5.31
N LEU A 527 -10.07 4.03 6.19
CA LEU A 527 -11.32 4.70 5.83
C LEU A 527 -11.09 6.16 5.45
N ASP A 528 -10.34 6.90 6.26
CA ASP A 528 -10.04 8.31 6.01
C ASP A 528 -9.30 8.51 4.68
N GLN A 529 -8.28 7.68 4.43
CA GLN A 529 -7.54 7.68 3.16
C GLN A 529 -8.45 7.34 1.97
N THR A 530 -9.40 6.43 2.15
CA THR A 530 -10.40 6.10 1.10
C THR A 530 -11.27 7.32 0.79
N LEU A 531 -11.81 8.00 1.80
CA LEU A 531 -12.66 9.18 1.61
C LEU A 531 -11.89 10.36 0.99
N ASP A 532 -10.64 10.56 1.39
CA ASP A 532 -9.74 11.57 0.79
C ASP A 532 -9.46 11.27 -0.68
N ASN A 533 -9.11 10.02 -1.01
CA ASN A 533 -8.84 9.61 -2.39
C ASN A 533 -10.08 9.76 -3.28
N VAL A 534 -11.27 9.41 -2.79
CA VAL A 534 -12.54 9.62 -3.50
C VAL A 534 -12.77 11.11 -3.77
N SER A 535 -12.58 11.96 -2.76
CA SER A 535 -12.71 13.42 -2.89
C SER A 535 -11.76 13.98 -3.95
N ASN A 536 -10.50 13.56 -3.91
CA ASN A 536 -9.47 13.95 -4.87
C ASN A 536 -9.79 13.49 -6.29
N PHE A 537 -10.25 12.25 -6.44
CA PHE A 537 -10.66 11.69 -7.74
C PHE A 537 -11.84 12.47 -8.34
N VAL A 538 -12.91 12.68 -7.57
CA VAL A 538 -14.10 13.43 -8.02
C VAL A 538 -13.71 14.87 -8.39
N LYS A 539 -12.89 15.54 -7.58
CA LYS A 539 -12.41 16.90 -7.88
C LYS A 539 -11.60 16.97 -9.17
N MET A 540 -10.72 15.99 -9.40
CA MET A 540 -9.86 15.99 -10.59
C MET A 540 -10.63 15.65 -11.87
N ILE A 541 -11.54 14.67 -11.84
CA ILE A 541 -12.31 14.29 -13.03
C ILE A 541 -13.31 15.37 -13.44
N THR A 542 -13.83 16.16 -12.48
CA THR A 542 -14.79 17.25 -12.75
C THR A 542 -14.11 18.56 -13.18
N SER A 543 -12.90 18.84 -12.70
CA SER A 543 -12.12 20.04 -13.08
C SER A 543 -11.49 19.96 -14.48
N CYS A 544 -11.51 18.79 -15.13
CA CYS A 544 -10.97 18.61 -16.46
C CYS A 544 -11.97 19.04 -17.55
N ASN A 545 -11.67 20.11 -18.29
CA ASN A 545 -12.53 20.59 -19.38
C ASN A 545 -12.31 19.89 -20.73
N ALA A 546 -11.16 19.24 -20.94
CA ALA A 546 -10.84 18.60 -22.21
C ALA A 546 -9.96 17.37 -22.02
N TYR A 547 -10.26 16.30 -22.75
CA TYR A 547 -9.51 15.05 -22.78
C TYR A 547 -9.03 14.76 -24.19
N ILE A 548 -7.74 14.56 -24.34
CA ILE A 548 -7.10 14.27 -25.64
C ILE A 548 -6.59 12.84 -25.58
N THR A 549 -7.14 11.95 -26.42
CA THR A 549 -6.77 10.53 -26.40
C THR A 549 -5.93 10.16 -27.62
N ARG A 550 -4.89 9.34 -27.42
CA ARG A 550 -4.05 8.85 -28.53
C ARG A 550 -4.68 7.64 -29.21
N ILE A 551 -4.61 7.59 -30.53
CA ILE A 551 -4.89 6.40 -31.33
C ILE A 551 -3.57 5.78 -31.76
N PHE A 552 -3.43 4.47 -31.56
CA PHE A 552 -2.31 3.70 -32.05
C PHE A 552 -2.63 3.09 -33.42
N GLU A 553 -1.82 3.41 -34.41
CA GLU A 553 -1.85 2.69 -35.68
C GLU A 553 -1.24 1.30 -35.51
N LYS A 554 -1.79 0.30 -36.21
CA LYS A 554 -1.14 -1.00 -36.29
C LYS A 554 0.22 -0.80 -36.95
N PRO A 555 1.31 -1.37 -36.40
CA PRO A 555 2.62 -1.28 -37.05
C PRO A 555 2.49 -1.84 -38.46
N LYS A 556 2.88 -1.04 -39.46
CA LYS A 556 2.92 -1.48 -40.86
C LYS A 556 3.79 -2.73 -40.90
N ARG A 557 3.30 -3.80 -41.56
CA ARG A 557 4.15 -4.98 -41.81
C ARG A 557 5.40 -4.45 -42.53
N ARG A 558 6.58 -4.83 -42.05
CA ARG A 558 7.81 -4.62 -42.82
C ARG A 558 7.67 -5.50 -44.05
N ASP A 559 7.53 -4.85 -45.21
CA ASP A 559 7.59 -5.52 -46.51
C ASP A 559 8.94 -6.23 -46.71
#